data_AF-A0A1B1I1I5-F1
#
_entry.id   AF-A0A1B1I1I5-F1
#
_cell.length_a   1.000
_cell.length_b   1.000
_cell.length_c   1.000
_cell.angle_alpha   90.00
_cell.angle_beta   90.00
_cell.angle_gamma   90.00
#
_symmetry.space_group_name_H-M   'P 1'
#
loop_
_entity.id
_entity.type
_entity.pdbx_description
1 polymer ?
#
loop_
_entity_poly.entity_id
_entity_poly.type
_entity_poly.pdbx_seq_one_letter_code
_entity_poly.pdbx_strand_id
1 'polypeptide(L)'
;MTKKKLYRGILVLLAAGALSAAASAAQQGTEPTNLSADSLTYDTQTGLITAETNVRMEEGTGWVTGARATYNTKTEEGTVEGGVRAVRDDMDLSCERLSGVGQDHWQASGSVHMTKAGRTFTGAEVDYYPSQNDYVLASSGGTITSADGTLTADRLEGWMKENRFVGTGSAHIISPPRDLEGGGDRMEYFGSVDRPYVVLDGNAWVFQGNNMAHSNHMTVYLSDDGNAVTE
;
A
#
# COMPACT_ATOMS: atom_id res chain seq x y z
N MET A 1 -1.21 -16.58 -22.62
CA MET A 1 -1.78 -17.01 -21.33
C MET A 1 -0.76 -16.76 -20.23
N THR A 2 -0.76 -15.55 -19.68
CA THR A 2 0.22 -15.05 -18.72
C THR A 2 -0.11 -15.63 -17.35
N LYS A 3 0.82 -16.42 -16.79
CA LYS A 3 0.71 -17.02 -15.46
C LYS A 3 0.53 -15.90 -14.43
N LYS A 4 -0.66 -15.80 -13.82
CA LYS A 4 -0.87 -14.98 -12.61
C LYS A 4 0.11 -15.51 -11.55
N LYS A 5 1.17 -14.75 -11.25
CA LYS A 5 1.96 -14.97 -10.04
C LYS A 5 1.04 -14.59 -8.89
N LEU A 6 0.31 -15.56 -8.34
CA LEU A 6 -0.49 -15.31 -7.14
C LEU A 6 0.49 -14.92 -6.02
N TYR A 7 0.21 -13.83 -5.34
CA TYR A 7 0.93 -13.30 -4.16
C TYR A 7 0.70 -14.21 -2.94
N ARG A 8 1.06 -15.51 -3.07
CA ARG A 8 0.80 -16.63 -2.15
C ARG A 8 1.64 -16.62 -0.87
N GLY A 9 2.29 -15.51 -0.58
CA GLY A 9 3.61 -15.62 0.00
C GLY A 9 3.70 -15.75 1.51
N ILE A 10 3.19 -14.73 2.18
CA ILE A 10 3.68 -14.43 3.53
C ILE A 10 2.68 -14.86 4.61
N LEU A 11 1.38 -14.95 4.31
CA LEU A 11 0.39 -15.46 5.27
C LEU A 11 0.16 -16.97 5.14
N VAL A 12 0.33 -17.53 3.93
CA VAL A 12 0.25 -18.98 3.67
C VAL A 12 1.32 -19.77 4.43
N LEU A 13 2.38 -19.09 4.88
CA LEU A 13 3.50 -19.63 5.68
C LEU A 13 3.09 -20.39 6.93
N LEU A 14 2.01 -19.96 7.56
CA LEU A 14 1.56 -20.60 8.78
C LEU A 14 1.13 -22.06 8.51
N ALA A 15 0.59 -22.39 7.32
CA ALA A 15 0.24 -23.77 6.93
C ALA A 15 1.43 -24.72 6.73
N ALA A 16 2.58 -24.19 6.32
CA ALA A 16 3.73 -25.00 5.91
C ALA A 16 4.64 -25.43 7.08
N GLY A 17 4.54 -24.75 8.23
CA GLY A 17 5.38 -25.01 9.41
C GLY A 17 5.03 -26.27 10.21
N ALA A 18 3.94 -26.98 9.88
CA ALA A 18 3.43 -28.09 10.70
C ALA A 18 3.81 -29.50 10.21
N LEU A 19 4.55 -29.66 9.11
CA LEU A 19 4.89 -30.98 8.58
C LEU A 19 6.39 -31.11 8.25
N SER A 20 7.21 -31.23 9.29
CA SER A 20 8.53 -31.84 9.14
C SER A 20 8.40 -33.37 9.20
N ALA A 21 8.10 -34.02 8.07
CA ALA A 21 8.62 -35.35 7.71
C ALA A 21 7.98 -35.88 6.39
N ALA A 22 8.85 -36.06 5.38
CA ALA A 22 8.71 -36.95 4.22
C ALA A 22 7.56 -36.69 3.21
N ALA A 23 7.90 -36.08 2.07
CA ALA A 23 7.81 -36.72 0.75
C ALA A 23 8.27 -35.77 -0.37
N SER A 24 9.26 -36.22 -1.12
CA SER A 24 9.78 -35.56 -2.32
C SER A 24 8.77 -35.62 -3.46
N ALA A 25 8.33 -34.47 -3.95
CA ALA A 25 7.92 -34.29 -5.35
C ALA A 25 8.04 -32.80 -5.71
N ALA A 26 8.82 -32.50 -6.74
CA ALA A 26 9.19 -31.16 -7.17
C ALA A 26 7.97 -30.24 -7.40
N GLN A 27 7.81 -29.21 -6.58
CA GLN A 27 7.05 -28.01 -6.91
C GLN A 27 8.02 -26.96 -7.45
N GLN A 28 8.03 -26.82 -8.78
CA GLN A 28 8.77 -25.76 -9.47
C GLN A 28 8.21 -24.39 -9.10
N GLY A 29 9.03 -23.57 -8.44
CA GLY A 29 8.93 -22.10 -8.51
C GLY A 29 8.49 -21.35 -7.25
N THR A 30 8.35 -22.01 -6.10
CA THR A 30 8.09 -21.31 -4.82
C THR A 30 9.44 -21.06 -4.14
N GLU A 31 9.75 -19.80 -3.85
CA GLU A 31 10.94 -19.47 -3.07
C GLU A 31 10.83 -20.09 -1.67
N PRO A 32 11.97 -20.49 -1.04
CA PRO A 32 11.94 -21.04 0.31
C PRO A 32 11.21 -20.10 1.25
N THR A 33 10.23 -20.64 1.95
CA THR A 33 9.35 -19.90 2.83
C THR A 33 9.67 -20.35 4.26
N ASN A 34 10.05 -19.43 5.15
CA ASN A 34 10.45 -19.71 6.52
C ASN A 34 9.55 -18.99 7.53
N LEU A 35 9.22 -19.67 8.64
CA LEU A 35 8.47 -19.12 9.76
C LEU A 35 9.19 -19.48 11.06
N SER A 36 9.46 -18.47 11.88
CA SER A 36 10.02 -18.63 13.23
C SER A 36 9.20 -17.83 14.24
N ALA A 37 9.02 -18.40 15.42
CA ALA A 37 8.36 -17.81 16.59
C ALA A 37 8.75 -18.61 17.82
N ASP A 38 8.49 -18.10 19.02
CA ASP A 38 8.79 -18.83 20.27
C ASP A 38 7.80 -19.98 20.49
N SER A 39 6.54 -19.81 20.08
CA SER A 39 5.49 -20.82 20.15
C SER A 39 4.69 -20.88 18.85
N LEU A 40 4.35 -22.10 18.44
CA LEU A 40 3.50 -22.38 17.28
C LEU A 40 2.46 -23.42 17.66
N THR A 41 1.18 -23.10 17.48
CA THR A 41 0.05 -24.02 17.68
C THR A 41 -0.69 -24.21 16.37
N TYR A 42 -0.98 -25.46 16.01
CA TYR A 42 -1.88 -25.80 14.90
C TYR A 42 -3.06 -26.61 15.41
N ASP A 43 -4.25 -26.01 15.38
CA ASP A 43 -5.51 -26.71 15.58
C ASP A 43 -5.98 -27.30 14.25
N THR A 44 -5.81 -28.61 14.10
CA THR A 44 -6.19 -29.36 12.89
C THR A 44 -7.70 -29.50 12.72
N GLN A 45 -8.49 -29.32 13.78
CA GLN A 45 -9.95 -29.38 13.69
C GLN A 45 -10.49 -28.12 13.03
N THR A 46 -10.00 -26.96 13.48
CA THR A 46 -10.43 -25.66 12.95
C THR A 46 -9.67 -25.26 11.69
N GLY A 47 -8.42 -25.70 11.54
CA GLY A 47 -7.50 -25.23 10.49
C GLY A 47 -6.68 -24.01 10.92
N LEU A 48 -6.76 -23.58 12.19
CA LEU A 48 -6.14 -22.36 12.68
C LEU A 48 -4.72 -22.62 13.17
N ILE A 49 -3.80 -21.77 12.72
CA ILE A 49 -2.40 -21.77 13.13
C ILE A 49 -2.12 -20.45 13.82
N THR A 50 -1.47 -20.52 14.98
CA THR A 50 -1.11 -19.36 15.80
C THR A 50 0.36 -19.41 16.12
N ALA A 51 1.09 -18.36 15.74
CA ALA A 51 2.48 -18.11 16.12
C ALA A 51 2.53 -16.99 17.15
N GLU A 52 3.28 -17.17 18.23
CA GLU A 52 3.37 -16.20 19.33
C GLU A 52 4.82 -15.90 19.69
N THR A 53 5.08 -14.61 19.93
CA THR A 53 6.36 -14.01 20.31
C THR A 53 7.45 -14.15 19.24
N ASN A 54 8.14 -13.04 18.95
CA ASN A 54 9.22 -12.97 17.96
C ASN A 54 8.85 -13.56 16.59
N VAL A 55 7.62 -13.33 16.13
CA VAL A 55 7.15 -13.89 14.86
C VAL A 55 7.93 -13.25 13.73
N ARG A 56 8.54 -14.09 12.89
CA ARG A 56 9.24 -13.69 11.67
C ARG A 56 8.91 -14.68 10.56
N MET A 57 8.43 -14.14 9.46
CA MET A 57 8.02 -14.83 8.25
C MET A 57 8.86 -14.31 7.09
N GLU A 58 9.42 -15.20 6.28
CA GLU A 58 10.30 -14.86 5.16
C GLU A 58 9.90 -15.66 3.92
N GLU A 59 9.87 -15.00 2.77
CA GLU A 59 9.74 -15.63 1.46
C GLU A 59 10.59 -14.86 0.46
N GLY A 60 11.65 -15.50 -0.03
CA GLY A 60 12.58 -14.85 -0.95
C GLY A 60 13.32 -13.68 -0.32
N THR A 61 13.18 -12.51 -0.92
CA THR A 61 13.70 -11.23 -0.40
C THR A 61 12.71 -10.52 0.53
N GLY A 62 11.47 -11.00 0.62
CA GLY A 62 10.42 -10.39 1.41
C GLY A 62 10.32 -10.98 2.82
N TRP A 63 9.94 -10.17 3.79
CA TRP A 63 9.74 -10.61 5.16
C TRP A 63 8.69 -9.79 5.90
N VAL A 64 8.10 -10.40 6.93
CA VAL A 64 7.16 -9.76 7.87
C VAL A 64 7.49 -10.20 9.29
N THR A 65 7.47 -9.25 10.23
CA THR A 65 7.65 -9.49 11.66
C THR A 65 6.50 -8.94 12.49
N GLY A 66 6.25 -9.52 13.66
CA GLY A 66 5.30 -9.02 14.66
C GLY A 66 5.37 -9.81 15.97
N ALA A 67 4.55 -9.45 16.94
CA ALA A 67 4.43 -10.17 18.21
C ALA A 67 3.57 -11.44 18.11
N ARG A 68 2.57 -11.45 17.22
CA ARG A 68 1.65 -12.58 17.03
C ARG A 68 1.26 -12.68 15.56
N ALA A 69 1.06 -13.90 15.06
CA ALA A 69 0.43 -14.12 13.78
C ALA A 69 -0.58 -15.27 13.82
N THR A 70 -1.63 -15.17 13.02
CA THR A 70 -2.64 -16.23 12.86
C THR A 70 -2.86 -16.53 11.39
N TYR A 71 -3.22 -17.76 11.06
CA TYR A 71 -3.65 -18.14 9.71
C TYR A 71 -4.63 -19.28 9.76
N ASN A 72 -5.66 -19.20 8.92
CA ASN A 72 -6.63 -20.26 8.78
C ASN A 72 -6.44 -20.96 7.44
N THR A 73 -6.10 -22.25 7.47
CA THR A 73 -5.86 -23.05 6.26
C THR A 73 -7.11 -23.29 5.40
N LYS A 74 -8.31 -23.06 5.96
CA LYS A 74 -9.58 -23.23 5.25
C LYS A 74 -10.04 -21.94 4.56
N THR A 75 -9.86 -20.78 5.21
CA THR A 75 -10.24 -19.48 4.64
C THR A 75 -9.09 -18.79 3.89
N GLU A 76 -7.86 -19.26 4.09
CA GLU A 76 -6.63 -18.66 3.58
C GLU A 76 -6.40 -17.23 4.08
N GLU A 77 -7.07 -16.84 5.16
CA GLU A 77 -6.89 -15.54 5.81
C GLU A 77 -5.81 -15.64 6.86
N GLY A 78 -5.05 -14.56 7.02
CA GLY A 78 -4.07 -14.47 8.07
C GLY A 78 -3.81 -13.05 8.55
N THR A 79 -3.24 -12.96 9.75
CA THR A 79 -3.05 -11.70 10.47
C THR A 79 -1.69 -11.69 11.14
N VAL A 80 -1.10 -10.50 11.26
CA VAL A 80 0.10 -10.23 12.04
C VAL A 80 -0.17 -8.99 12.88
N GLU A 81 0.20 -9.03 14.16
CA GLU A 81 -0.08 -7.97 15.12
C GLU A 81 1.10 -7.69 16.05
N GLY A 82 1.10 -6.50 16.64
CA GLY A 82 2.03 -6.11 17.70
C GLY A 82 3.35 -5.61 17.14
N GLY A 83 3.31 -4.42 16.52
CA GLY A 83 4.49 -3.77 15.94
C GLY A 83 4.92 -4.44 14.64
N VAL A 84 4.02 -4.46 13.65
CA VAL A 84 4.28 -5.10 12.37
C VAL A 84 5.32 -4.30 11.59
N ARG A 85 6.28 -5.03 11.01
CA ARG A 85 7.19 -4.51 9.97
C ARG A 85 7.21 -5.49 8.81
N ALA A 86 7.08 -4.97 7.59
CA ALA A 86 6.96 -5.76 6.38
C ALA A 86 7.80 -5.12 5.27
N VAL A 87 8.64 -5.91 4.61
CA VAL A 87 9.45 -5.47 3.49
C VAL A 87 9.28 -6.44 2.33
N ARG A 88 9.11 -5.92 1.12
CA ARG A 88 9.14 -6.69 -0.13
C ARG A 88 9.48 -5.77 -1.28
N ASP A 89 10.48 -6.16 -2.07
CA ASP A 89 10.97 -5.37 -3.20
C ASP A 89 11.32 -3.93 -2.77
N ASP A 90 10.62 -2.93 -3.32
CA ASP A 90 10.76 -1.51 -3.00
C ASP A 90 9.77 -1.02 -1.93
N MET A 91 8.96 -1.93 -1.36
CA MET A 91 7.97 -1.63 -0.34
C MET A 91 8.54 -1.86 1.05
N ASP A 92 8.35 -0.88 1.92
CA ASP A 92 8.67 -0.96 3.35
C ASP A 92 7.51 -0.39 4.18
N LEU A 93 6.87 -1.24 4.99
CA LEU A 93 5.63 -0.98 5.71
C LEU A 93 5.81 -1.22 7.21
N SER A 94 5.34 -0.29 8.04
CA SER A 94 5.06 -0.50 9.46
C SER A 94 3.63 -0.14 9.83
N CYS A 95 3.03 -0.93 10.72
CA CYS A 95 1.69 -0.72 11.26
C CYS A 95 1.50 -1.51 12.57
N GLU A 96 0.35 -1.36 13.23
CA GLU A 96 0.02 -2.17 14.41
C GLU A 96 -0.50 -3.56 14.04
N ARG A 97 -1.27 -3.65 12.94
CA ARG A 97 -1.87 -4.88 12.43
C ARG A 97 -1.80 -4.94 10.90
N LEU A 98 -1.50 -6.11 10.37
CA LEU A 98 -1.54 -6.45 8.95
C LEU A 98 -2.41 -7.69 8.75
N SER A 99 -3.38 -7.62 7.85
CA SER A 99 -4.29 -8.72 7.52
C SER A 99 -4.22 -9.01 6.02
N GLY A 100 -4.18 -10.29 5.65
CA GLY A 100 -4.45 -10.75 4.29
C GLY A 100 -5.85 -11.32 4.26
N VAL A 101 -6.72 -10.70 3.47
CA VAL A 101 -8.11 -11.07 3.29
C VAL A 101 -8.21 -11.83 1.96
N GLY A 102 -8.31 -13.16 2.04
CA GLY A 102 -8.19 -14.01 0.87
C GLY A 102 -6.85 -13.87 0.16
N GLN A 103 -6.85 -13.90 -1.18
CA GLN A 103 -5.62 -14.09 -1.97
C GLN A 103 -5.00 -12.82 -2.59
N ASP A 104 -5.72 -11.69 -2.61
CA ASP A 104 -5.31 -10.50 -3.37
C ASP A 104 -5.70 -9.19 -2.69
N HIS A 105 -5.90 -9.22 -1.37
CA HIS A 105 -6.25 -8.05 -0.58
C HIS A 105 -5.47 -8.07 0.72
N TRP A 106 -4.72 -7.01 0.94
CA TRP A 106 -3.99 -6.76 2.17
C TRP A 106 -4.55 -5.51 2.83
N GLN A 107 -4.69 -5.54 4.14
CA GLN A 107 -5.14 -4.41 4.93
C GLN A 107 -4.14 -4.16 6.06
N ALA A 108 -3.58 -2.95 6.10
CA ALA A 108 -2.73 -2.49 7.18
C ALA A 108 -3.48 -1.45 8.01
N SER A 109 -3.42 -1.54 9.33
CA SER A 109 -4.09 -0.61 10.24
C SER A 109 -3.27 -0.32 11.49
N GLY A 110 -3.54 0.85 12.08
CA GLY A 110 -2.83 1.38 13.24
C GLY A 110 -1.51 2.03 12.84
N SER A 111 -1.48 3.37 12.86
CA SER A 111 -0.30 4.20 12.55
C SER A 111 0.49 3.71 11.34
N VAL A 112 -0.20 3.51 10.22
CA VAL A 112 0.40 3.00 8.98
C VAL A 112 1.45 3.99 8.49
N HIS A 113 2.64 3.48 8.21
CA HIS A 113 3.70 4.17 7.49
C HIS A 113 4.25 3.23 6.43
N MET A 114 4.07 3.58 5.16
CA MET A 114 4.49 2.76 4.02
C MET A 114 5.36 3.60 3.10
N THR A 115 6.46 3.04 2.62
CA THR A 115 7.22 3.60 1.50
C THR A 115 7.16 2.64 0.32
N LYS A 116 7.00 3.17 -0.89
CA LYS A 116 7.00 2.41 -2.16
C LYS A 116 7.27 3.35 -3.33
N ALA A 117 8.10 2.94 -4.27
CA ALA A 117 8.41 3.71 -5.49
C ALA A 117 8.76 5.20 -5.22
N GLY A 118 9.57 5.47 -4.19
CA GLY A 118 9.98 6.83 -3.81
C GLY A 118 8.87 7.70 -3.18
N ARG A 119 7.73 7.10 -2.82
CA ARG A 119 6.63 7.76 -2.12
C ARG A 119 6.49 7.21 -0.71
N THR A 120 6.03 8.05 0.19
CA THR A 120 5.64 7.69 1.56
C THR A 120 4.15 7.91 1.72
N PHE A 121 3.44 6.93 2.28
CA PHE A 121 2.08 7.06 2.74
C PHE A 121 2.04 6.97 4.27
N THR A 122 1.30 7.87 4.91
CA THR A 122 0.94 7.77 6.33
C THR A 122 -0.56 7.90 6.54
N GLY A 123 -1.14 7.06 7.39
CA GLY A 123 -2.58 7.07 7.66
C GLY A 123 -2.97 6.11 8.77
N ALA A 124 -4.27 6.08 9.10
CA ALA A 124 -4.80 5.14 10.09
C ALA A 124 -4.94 3.73 9.53
N GLU A 125 -5.29 3.60 8.24
CA GLU A 125 -5.56 2.35 7.56
C GLU A 125 -5.31 2.48 6.05
N VAL A 126 -4.91 1.39 5.41
CA VAL A 126 -4.84 1.28 3.95
C VAL A 126 -5.10 -0.15 3.48
N ASP A 127 -5.92 -0.28 2.45
CA ASP A 127 -6.12 -1.51 1.69
C ASP A 127 -5.21 -1.52 0.45
N TYR A 128 -4.70 -2.69 0.09
CA TYR A 128 -3.81 -2.89 -1.05
C TYR A 128 -4.20 -4.12 -1.87
N TYR A 129 -4.34 -3.92 -3.19
CA TYR A 129 -4.80 -4.90 -4.17
C TYR A 129 -3.79 -5.03 -5.31
N PRO A 130 -2.81 -5.95 -5.20
CA PRO A 130 -1.70 -6.00 -6.13
C PRO A 130 -2.08 -6.48 -7.54
N SER A 131 -3.13 -7.28 -7.72
CA SER A 131 -3.59 -7.64 -9.07
C SER A 131 -4.33 -6.51 -9.79
N GLN A 132 -4.77 -5.47 -9.08
CA GLN A 132 -5.54 -4.34 -9.62
C GLN A 132 -4.64 -3.12 -9.89
N ASN A 133 -3.58 -3.29 -10.69
CA ASN A 133 -2.60 -2.22 -10.96
C ASN A 133 -1.91 -1.66 -9.70
N ASP A 134 -1.70 -2.54 -8.71
CA ASP A 134 -1.16 -2.16 -7.40
C ASP A 134 -2.03 -1.06 -6.77
N TYR A 135 -3.35 -1.29 -6.74
CA TYR A 135 -4.33 -0.34 -6.23
C TYR A 135 -4.23 -0.23 -4.71
N VAL A 136 -4.25 1.01 -4.21
CA VAL A 136 -4.36 1.33 -2.79
C VAL A 136 -5.62 2.13 -2.52
N LEU A 137 -6.24 1.88 -1.36
CA LEU A 137 -7.38 2.63 -0.86
C LEU A 137 -7.15 2.97 0.62
N ALA A 138 -7.07 4.26 0.93
CA ALA A 138 -7.15 4.75 2.30
C ALA A 138 -8.50 5.45 2.48
N SER A 139 -9.49 4.69 2.94
CA SER A 139 -10.88 5.13 3.10
C SER A 139 -11.06 6.20 4.18
N SER A 140 -10.14 6.27 5.14
CA SER A 140 -10.05 7.28 6.20
C SER A 140 -9.04 8.39 5.90
N GLY A 141 -8.58 8.47 4.65
CA GLY A 141 -7.63 9.48 4.21
C GLY A 141 -6.20 9.18 4.65
N GLY A 142 -5.37 10.21 4.62
CA GLY A 142 -3.97 10.12 4.97
C GLY A 142 -3.13 11.16 4.24
N THR A 143 -1.83 10.90 4.19
CA THR A 143 -0.87 11.80 3.55
C THR A 143 0.04 10.98 2.64
N ILE A 144 0.09 11.35 1.36
CA ILE A 144 1.07 10.83 0.40
C ILE A 144 2.13 11.91 0.21
N THR A 145 3.39 11.56 0.36
CA THR A 145 4.53 12.45 0.15
C THR A 145 5.47 11.85 -0.89
N SER A 146 5.95 12.66 -1.83
CA SER A 146 6.98 12.30 -2.80
C SER A 146 8.03 13.41 -2.88
N ALA A 147 9.01 13.28 -3.78
CA ALA A 147 9.95 14.37 -4.09
C ALA A 147 9.25 15.62 -4.66
N ASP A 148 8.08 15.44 -5.29
CA ASP A 148 7.32 16.51 -5.93
C ASP A 148 6.44 17.28 -4.96
N GLY A 149 6.01 16.67 -3.85
CA GLY A 149 5.08 17.32 -2.95
C GLY A 149 4.31 16.36 -2.05
N THR A 150 3.30 16.93 -1.41
CA THR A 150 2.43 16.28 -0.43
C THR A 150 0.98 16.37 -0.88
N LEU A 151 0.23 15.30 -0.68
CA LEU A 151 -1.17 15.16 -1.02
C LEU A 151 -1.94 14.65 0.20
N THR A 152 -3.04 15.32 0.56
CA THR A 152 -3.98 14.89 1.60
C THR A 152 -5.43 14.95 1.13
N ALA A 153 -6.27 14.06 1.65
CA ALA A 153 -7.73 14.08 1.45
C ALA A 153 -8.42 13.20 2.51
N ASP A 154 -9.73 13.31 2.64
CA ASP A 154 -10.57 12.48 3.51
C ASP A 154 -10.66 11.02 3.03
N ARG A 155 -10.46 10.80 1.72
CA ARG A 155 -10.31 9.49 1.09
C ARG A 155 -9.24 9.57 0.00
N LEU A 156 -8.34 8.59 0.00
CA LEU A 156 -7.27 8.48 -1.00
C LEU A 156 -7.34 7.16 -1.75
N GLU A 157 -7.13 7.23 -3.06
CA GLU A 157 -7.02 6.11 -3.97
C GLU A 157 -5.76 6.27 -4.83
N GLY A 158 -5.09 5.17 -5.14
CA GLY A 158 -3.90 5.21 -5.97
C GLY A 158 -3.75 3.95 -6.80
N TRP A 159 -3.33 4.11 -8.06
CA TRP A 159 -2.98 3.02 -8.97
C TRP A 159 -1.49 3.13 -9.29
N MET A 160 -0.66 2.37 -8.55
CA MET A 160 0.78 2.60 -8.56
C MET A 160 1.41 2.30 -9.92
N LYS A 161 0.90 1.31 -10.66
CA LYS A 161 1.39 1.01 -12.02
C LYS A 161 1.07 2.10 -13.04
N GLU A 162 0.06 2.93 -12.77
CA GLU A 162 -0.37 4.05 -13.61
C GLU A 162 0.24 5.38 -13.15
N ASN A 163 0.82 5.44 -11.94
CA ASN A 163 1.16 6.69 -11.26
C ASN A 163 -0.04 7.67 -11.24
N ARG A 164 -1.22 7.14 -10.89
CA ARG A 164 -2.48 7.88 -10.81
C ARG A 164 -2.98 7.89 -9.38
N PHE A 165 -3.42 9.06 -8.89
CA PHE A 165 -3.94 9.21 -7.53
C PHE A 165 -5.22 10.04 -7.53
N VAL A 166 -6.19 9.66 -6.71
CA VAL A 166 -7.43 10.41 -6.50
C VAL A 166 -7.56 10.73 -5.02
N GLY A 167 -7.79 12.01 -4.70
CA GLY A 167 -8.19 12.46 -3.38
C GLY A 167 -9.63 12.96 -3.43
N THR A 168 -10.47 12.56 -2.48
CA THR A 168 -11.85 13.04 -2.37
C THR A 168 -12.14 13.48 -0.94
N GLY A 169 -12.83 14.60 -0.80
CA GLY A 169 -13.06 15.29 0.46
C GLY A 169 -11.82 16.06 0.89
N SER A 170 -11.95 17.38 1.05
CA SER A 170 -10.87 18.25 1.53
C SER A 170 -9.53 18.00 0.83
N ALA A 171 -9.56 17.76 -0.48
CA ALA A 171 -8.39 17.37 -1.26
C ALA A 171 -7.41 18.54 -1.36
N HIS A 172 -6.15 18.30 -1.05
CA HIS A 172 -5.12 19.33 -0.96
C HIS A 172 -3.78 18.80 -1.45
N ILE A 173 -3.08 19.63 -2.22
CA ILE A 173 -1.75 19.36 -2.75
C ILE A 173 -0.82 20.54 -2.47
N ILE A 174 0.38 20.23 -2.02
CA ILE A 174 1.48 21.19 -1.85
C ILE A 174 2.68 20.67 -2.63
N SER A 175 3.22 21.45 -3.55
CA SER A 175 4.43 21.16 -4.32
C SER A 175 5.44 22.29 -4.15
N PRO A 176 6.30 22.23 -3.12
CA PRO A 176 7.34 23.24 -2.89
C PRO A 176 8.28 23.43 -4.08
N PRO A 177 8.74 22.38 -4.80
CA PRO A 177 9.58 22.55 -5.99
C PRO A 177 8.92 23.36 -7.11
N ARG A 178 7.59 23.47 -7.13
CA ARG A 178 6.81 24.19 -8.13
C ARG A 178 6.18 25.47 -7.61
N ASP A 179 6.51 25.84 -6.36
CA ASP A 179 5.90 26.95 -5.62
C ASP A 179 4.37 26.94 -5.74
N LEU A 180 3.78 25.75 -5.62
CA LEU A 180 2.38 25.48 -5.94
C LEU A 180 1.67 24.87 -4.74
N GLU A 181 0.48 25.37 -4.47
CA GLU A 181 -0.47 24.84 -3.51
C GLU A 181 -1.86 24.84 -4.16
N GLY A 182 -2.68 23.84 -3.90
CA GLY A 182 -4.03 23.82 -4.46
C GLY A 182 -4.91 22.78 -3.81
N GLY A 183 -6.19 22.82 -4.13
CA GLY A 183 -7.15 21.90 -3.56
C GLY A 183 -8.54 22.05 -4.12
N GLY A 184 -9.46 21.27 -3.56
CA GLY A 184 -10.87 21.25 -3.92
C GLY A 184 -11.61 20.12 -3.20
N ASP A 185 -12.84 19.85 -3.62
CA ASP A 185 -13.62 18.73 -3.11
C ASP A 185 -13.07 17.39 -3.61
N ARG A 186 -12.46 17.39 -4.81
CA ARG A 186 -11.79 16.22 -5.40
C ARG A 186 -10.57 16.65 -6.20
N MET A 187 -9.53 15.81 -6.16
CA MET A 187 -8.36 15.92 -7.03
C MET A 187 -8.08 14.59 -7.73
N GLU A 188 -7.56 14.64 -8.95
CA GLU A 188 -7.03 13.49 -9.67
C GLU A 188 -5.71 13.84 -10.34
N TYR A 189 -4.65 13.17 -9.92
CA TYR A 189 -3.29 13.36 -10.41
C TYR A 189 -2.93 12.29 -11.44
N PHE A 190 -2.25 12.71 -12.51
CA PHE A 190 -1.74 11.86 -13.58
C PHE A 190 -0.24 12.11 -13.76
N GLY A 191 0.58 11.12 -13.38
CA GLY A 191 2.05 11.26 -13.40
C GLY A 191 2.80 10.40 -14.43
N SER A 192 2.16 9.43 -15.08
CA SER A 192 2.79 8.62 -16.15
C SER A 192 2.44 9.15 -17.54
N VAL A 193 2.61 10.45 -17.76
CA VAL A 193 2.31 11.15 -19.01
C VAL A 193 3.40 12.18 -19.30
N ASP A 194 3.58 12.56 -20.58
CA ASP A 194 4.63 13.51 -21.01
C ASP A 194 4.59 14.85 -20.27
N ARG A 195 3.37 15.28 -19.86
CA ARG A 195 3.14 16.48 -19.07
C ARG A 195 2.26 16.12 -17.88
N PRO A 196 2.82 15.83 -16.69
CA PRO A 196 2.04 15.52 -15.51
C PRO A 196 1.05 16.63 -15.19
N TYR A 197 -0.12 16.27 -14.68
CA TYR A 197 -1.15 17.26 -14.34
C TYR A 197 -2.06 16.76 -13.22
N VAL A 198 -2.75 17.70 -12.59
CA VAL A 198 -3.82 17.43 -11.64
C VAL A 198 -5.11 18.09 -12.12
N VAL A 199 -6.21 17.35 -12.03
CA VAL A 199 -7.56 17.87 -12.21
C VAL A 199 -8.14 18.13 -10.82
N LEU A 200 -8.63 19.35 -10.59
CA LEU A 200 -9.28 19.77 -9.36
C LEU A 200 -10.75 20.05 -9.65
N ASP A 201 -11.65 19.43 -8.89
CA ASP A 201 -13.10 19.53 -9.04
C ASP A 201 -13.75 19.95 -7.72
N GLY A 202 -14.73 20.86 -7.82
CA GLY A 202 -15.52 21.36 -6.69
C GLY A 202 -14.70 22.29 -5.79
N ASN A 203 -15.17 23.53 -5.61
CA ASN A 203 -14.47 24.56 -4.83
C ASN A 203 -12.96 24.65 -5.15
N ALA A 204 -12.58 24.42 -6.42
CA ALA A 204 -11.20 24.23 -6.82
C ALA A 204 -10.43 25.54 -6.74
N TRP A 205 -9.22 25.50 -6.20
CA TRP A 205 -8.34 26.64 -6.09
C TRP A 205 -6.88 26.23 -6.25
N VAL A 206 -6.08 27.17 -6.76
CA VAL A 206 -4.62 27.04 -6.87
C VAL A 206 -4.00 28.35 -6.50
N PHE A 207 -2.92 28.26 -5.74
CA PHE A 207 -1.99 29.32 -5.44
C PHE A 207 -0.62 28.94 -6.02
N GLN A 208 -0.05 29.81 -6.85
CA GLN A 208 1.29 29.62 -7.38
C GLN A 208 2.05 30.94 -7.40
N GLY A 209 3.18 31.00 -6.69
CA GLY A 209 3.93 32.24 -6.48
C GLY A 209 3.13 33.30 -5.74
N ASN A 210 2.59 34.28 -6.47
CA ASN A 210 1.73 35.33 -5.91
C ASN A 210 0.37 35.42 -6.62
N ASN A 211 0.03 34.40 -7.40
CA ASN A 211 -1.21 34.32 -8.16
C ASN A 211 -2.16 33.31 -7.53
N MET A 212 -3.45 33.65 -7.51
CA MET A 212 -4.51 32.77 -7.02
C MET A 212 -5.58 32.62 -8.09
N ALA A 213 -6.00 31.39 -8.35
CA ALA A 213 -7.08 31.06 -9.25
C ALA A 213 -8.15 30.24 -8.52
N HIS A 214 -9.41 30.44 -8.90
CA HIS A 214 -10.55 29.65 -8.41
C HIS A 214 -11.40 29.20 -9.60
N SER A 215 -11.97 28.01 -9.49
CA SER A 215 -12.91 27.48 -10.47
C SER A 215 -13.77 26.39 -9.83
N ASN A 216 -14.80 25.93 -10.54
CA ASN A 216 -15.44 24.67 -10.19
C ASN A 216 -14.68 23.46 -10.77
N HIS A 217 -13.91 23.67 -11.83
CA HIS A 217 -13.10 22.66 -12.51
C HIS A 217 -11.81 23.31 -13.03
N MET A 218 -10.67 22.72 -12.71
CA MET A 218 -9.37 23.23 -13.11
C MET A 218 -8.44 22.08 -13.49
N THR A 219 -7.77 22.21 -14.64
CA THR A 219 -6.66 21.34 -15.01
C THR A 219 -5.37 22.12 -14.82
N VAL A 220 -4.46 21.57 -14.02
CA VAL A 220 -3.21 22.21 -13.64
C VAL A 220 -2.07 21.34 -14.13
N TYR A 221 -1.37 21.79 -15.17
CA TYR A 221 -0.18 21.13 -15.66
C TYR A 221 1.01 21.43 -14.75
N LEU A 222 1.69 20.36 -14.31
CA LEU A 222 2.84 20.41 -13.45
C LEU A 222 4.08 20.38 -14.35
N SER A 223 4.70 21.53 -14.58
CA SER A 223 5.97 21.58 -15.33
C SER A 223 7.12 20.98 -14.51
N ASP A 224 8.15 20.51 -15.21
CA ASP A 224 9.39 20.02 -14.59
C ASP A 224 10.23 21.17 -13.97
N ASP A 225 9.92 22.42 -14.34
CA ASP A 225 10.76 23.60 -14.05
C ASP A 225 10.11 24.58 -13.03
N GLY A 226 8.94 24.23 -12.47
CA GLY A 226 8.20 25.11 -11.54
C GLY A 226 7.51 26.32 -12.19
N ASN A 227 7.55 26.43 -13.53
CA ASN A 227 6.82 27.47 -14.26
C ASN A 227 5.39 27.02 -14.58
N ALA A 228 4.39 27.85 -14.30
CA ALA A 228 3.02 27.62 -14.77
C ALA A 228 3.02 27.50 -16.30
N VAL A 229 2.57 26.35 -16.85
CA VAL A 229 2.19 26.29 -18.26
C VAL A 229 0.70 26.58 -18.31
N THR A 230 0.36 27.87 -18.37
CA THR A 230 -0.97 28.30 -18.76
C THR A 230 -1.10 28.09 -20.26
N GLU A 231 -2.00 27.20 -20.68
CA GLU A 231 -2.56 27.25 -22.03
C GLU A 231 -3.77 28.19 -22.04
#